data_AF-A0A9P5TMP7-F1
#
_entry.id   AF-A0A9P5TMP7-F1
#
_cell.length_a   1.000
_cell.length_b   1.000
_cell.length_c   1.000
_cell.angle_alpha   90.00
_cell.angle_beta   90.00
_cell.angle_gamma   90.00
#
_symmetry.space_group_name_H-M   'P 1'
#
loop_
_entity.id
_entity.type
_entity.pdbx_description
1 polymer ?
#
loop_
_entity_poly.entity_id
_entity_poly.type
_entity_poly.pdbx_seq_one_letter_code
_entity_poly.pdbx_strand_id
1 'polypeptide(L)'
;MGSYYIVFSALLDPHSSSGFAHNIPEEDCKQEEGHDRLREREIVTCFISFLRLYMDRCRSLHLTVEFNSSLPSLSKIVPSRSPLLRVLDIQCQSDDGIHLEEVEEEDDVDNDKQEEYYPRLRFMKLDARCFLRSINNPPDWLIHQRQLRHAEISTFASQSFRLPLEDTVSTINRLCPTSLLSLCLSRVDLDPDFHIQSIDRVPGSSYMFNRVKRLHFCEMEPDFVENVLDICNFANLTTLTLRDCPGVKPRIFTKISSIVTTLNLEEFSKIKDSKDPEAHALPHADIIRLLSGWRGSILSLSASDSSFDSIFSALAERSSGWRSRVPGPSSLLCPNMQSLLISACPPPSFDIVKRMVEKRNVTIQYY
;
A
#
# COMPACT_ATOMS: atom_id res chain seq x y z
N MET A 1 23.62 -10.05 24.27
CA MET A 1 23.75 -8.90 23.34
C MET A 1 22.40 -8.21 23.26
N GLY A 2 22.29 -6.98 23.78
CA GLY A 2 21.05 -6.19 23.70
C GLY A 2 20.75 -5.78 22.25
N SER A 3 19.48 -5.85 21.86
CA SER A 3 19.01 -5.29 20.58
C SER A 3 18.46 -3.90 20.85
N TYR A 4 18.91 -2.89 20.11
CA TYR A 4 18.37 -1.54 20.22
C TYR A 4 17.29 -1.34 19.16
N TYR A 5 16.16 -0.77 19.59
CA TYR A 5 15.06 -0.32 18.75
C TYR A 5 15.00 1.19 18.89
N ILE A 6 15.07 1.91 17.78
CA ILE A 6 14.98 3.37 17.79
C ILE A 6 13.68 3.72 17.08
N VAL A 7 12.74 4.26 17.86
CA VAL A 7 11.48 4.83 17.37
C VAL A 7 11.57 6.32 17.63
N PHE A 8 11.52 7.10 16.57
CA PHE A 8 11.43 8.54 16.65
C PHE A 8 10.18 9.01 15.92
N SER A 9 9.36 9.76 16.65
CA SER A 9 8.16 10.40 16.15
C SER A 9 8.29 11.88 16.48
N ALA A 10 8.63 12.70 15.48
CA ALA A 10 8.51 14.15 15.60
C ALA A 10 7.07 14.51 15.24
N LEU A 11 6.19 14.48 16.23
CA LEU A 11 4.90 15.13 16.11
C LEU A 11 5.00 16.41 16.92
N LEU A 12 5.14 17.54 16.23
CA LEU A 12 4.93 18.83 16.84
C LEU A 12 3.44 18.90 17.14
N ASP A 13 3.06 18.72 18.41
CA ASP A 13 1.66 18.85 18.83
C ASP A 13 1.27 20.34 18.74
N PRO A 14 0.50 20.78 17.72
CA PRO A 14 0.21 22.20 17.54
C PRO A 14 -0.85 22.68 18.56
N HIS A 15 -1.43 21.77 19.36
CA HIS A 15 -2.57 22.05 20.23
C HIS A 15 -2.23 22.23 21.72
N SER A 16 -0.97 22.43 22.09
CA SER A 16 -0.63 22.84 23.46
C SER A 16 -0.89 24.33 23.76
N SER A 17 -1.50 25.09 22.83
CA SER A 17 -1.98 26.47 23.03
C SER A 17 -3.49 26.47 23.32
N SER A 18 -3.84 26.38 24.61
CA SER A 18 -5.22 26.44 25.08
C SER A 18 -5.86 27.81 24.82
N GLY A 19 -6.86 27.82 23.95
CA GLY A 19 -8.10 28.59 24.08
C GLY A 19 -8.03 30.11 23.93
N PHE A 20 -8.19 30.60 22.69
CA PHE A 20 -9.01 31.78 22.36
C PHE A 20 -9.28 31.77 20.85
N ALA A 21 -10.47 31.31 20.44
CA ALA A 21 -10.90 31.38 19.05
C ALA A 21 -11.32 32.82 18.71
N HIS A 22 -10.35 33.65 18.33
CA HIS A 22 -10.61 34.85 17.55
C HIS A 22 -10.40 34.53 16.07
N ASN A 23 -11.27 35.06 15.21
CA ASN A 23 -11.12 34.99 13.75
C ASN A 23 -9.85 35.75 13.34
N ILE A 24 -8.72 35.04 13.28
CA ILE A 24 -7.45 35.55 12.75
C ILE A 24 -7.54 35.53 11.22
N PRO A 25 -7.16 36.62 10.52
CA PRO A 25 -7.13 36.65 9.07
C PRO A 25 -6.19 35.58 8.49
N GLU A 26 -6.61 34.91 7.41
CA GLU A 26 -5.91 33.77 6.76
C GLU A 26 -4.46 34.05 6.34
N GLU A 27 -4.04 35.31 6.30
CA GLU A 27 -2.66 35.70 5.96
C GLU A 27 -1.67 35.45 7.11
N ASP A 28 -2.09 35.51 8.38
CA ASP A 28 -1.21 35.26 9.53
C ASP A 28 -0.95 33.75 9.72
N CYS A 29 -1.92 32.88 9.36
CA CYS A 29 -1.78 31.42 9.47
C CYS A 29 -0.67 30.86 8.56
N LYS A 30 -0.43 31.47 7.39
CA LYS A 30 0.59 30.99 6.44
C LYS A 30 2.02 31.24 6.91
N GLN A 31 2.25 32.27 7.74
CA GLN A 31 3.57 32.55 8.30
C GLN A 31 3.93 31.55 9.40
N GLU A 32 2.97 31.17 10.24
CA GLU A 32 3.17 30.16 11.29
C GLU A 32 3.52 28.79 10.72
N GLU A 33 2.81 28.33 9.67
CA GLU A 33 3.12 27.05 9.01
C GLU A 33 4.55 26.99 8.45
N GLY A 34 5.04 28.09 7.86
CA GLY A 34 6.40 28.16 7.34
C GLY A 34 7.46 28.03 8.44
N HIS A 35 7.21 28.62 9.61
CA HIS A 35 8.09 28.51 10.76
C HIS A 35 8.13 27.10 11.36
N ASP A 36 7.00 26.42 11.42
CA ASP A 36 6.93 25.04 11.94
C ASP A 36 7.67 24.04 11.04
N ARG A 37 7.57 24.20 9.71
CA ARG A 37 8.31 23.36 8.75
C ARG A 37 9.83 23.48 8.91
N LEU A 38 10.34 24.70 8.99
CA LEU A 38 11.78 24.95 9.17
C LEU A 38 12.27 24.38 10.50
N ARG A 39 11.50 24.59 11.57
CA ARG A 39 11.81 24.08 12.91
C ARG A 39 11.82 22.54 12.94
N GLU A 40 10.82 21.89 12.34
CA GLU A 40 10.80 20.43 12.25
C GLU A 40 12.02 19.91 11.48
N ARG A 41 12.32 20.51 10.32
CA ARG A 41 13.49 20.14 9.51
C ARG A 41 14.80 20.25 10.29
N GLU A 42 15.00 21.31 11.06
CA GLU A 42 16.17 21.48 11.92
C GLU A 42 16.25 20.38 13.00
N ILE A 43 15.14 20.09 13.66
CA ILE A 43 15.04 19.01 14.67
C ILE A 43 15.37 17.66 14.04
N VAL A 44 14.76 17.32 12.90
CA VAL A 44 14.98 16.06 12.20
C VAL A 44 16.44 15.95 11.76
N THR A 45 17.02 17.02 11.22
CA THR A 45 18.44 17.04 10.80
C THR A 45 19.38 16.81 11.98
N CYS A 46 19.14 17.48 13.11
CA CYS A 46 19.92 17.29 14.33
C CYS A 46 19.78 15.86 14.87
N PHE A 47 18.55 15.33 14.88
CA PHE A 47 18.27 13.96 15.30
C PHE A 47 18.98 12.92 14.42
N ILE A 48 18.90 13.06 13.09
CA ILE A 48 19.59 12.16 12.15
C ILE A 48 21.11 12.24 12.33
N SER A 49 21.65 13.45 12.53
CA SER A 49 23.09 13.65 12.78
C SER A 49 23.55 12.94 14.06
N PHE A 50 22.75 13.01 15.13
CA PHE A 50 23.00 12.28 16.36
C PHE A 50 22.86 10.76 16.17
N LEU A 51 21.81 10.32 15.45
CA LEU A 51 21.50 8.92 15.20
C LEU A 51 22.62 8.22 14.43
N ARG A 52 23.25 8.91 13.47
CA ARG A 52 24.36 8.40 12.65
C ARG A 52 25.46 7.74 13.49
N LEU A 53 25.75 8.26 14.68
CA LEU A 53 26.76 7.72 15.60
C LEU A 53 26.45 6.31 16.13
N TYR A 54 25.20 5.85 16.00
CA TYR A 54 24.71 4.58 16.54
C TYR A 54 24.11 3.63 15.49
N MET A 55 24.13 4.02 14.20
CA MET A 55 23.47 3.29 13.13
C MET A 55 24.09 1.92 12.83
N ASP A 56 25.39 1.75 13.11
CA ASP A 56 26.11 0.48 12.98
C ASP A 56 25.51 -0.64 13.87
N ARG A 57 24.93 -0.26 15.00
CA ARG A 57 24.30 -1.15 16.00
C ARG A 57 22.79 -1.23 15.86
N CYS A 58 22.19 -0.37 15.05
CA CYS A 58 20.75 -0.29 14.87
C CYS A 58 20.21 -1.47 14.04
N ARG A 59 19.12 -2.10 14.50
CA ARG A 59 18.44 -3.18 13.77
C ARG A 59 17.16 -2.74 13.08
N SER A 60 16.49 -1.75 13.65
CA SER A 60 15.23 -1.21 13.16
C SER A 60 15.22 0.29 13.35
N LEU A 61 14.95 1.03 12.29
CA LEU A 61 14.77 2.48 12.30
C LEU A 61 13.34 2.78 11.87
N HIS A 62 12.59 3.43 12.76
CA HIS A 62 11.26 3.97 12.49
C HIS A 62 11.32 5.48 12.66
N LEU A 63 11.04 6.21 11.58
CA LEU A 63 11.06 7.65 11.49
C LEU A 63 9.74 8.14 10.94
N THR A 64 8.95 8.80 11.79
CA THR A 64 7.73 9.48 11.39
C THR A 64 7.91 10.97 11.62
N VAL A 65 7.65 11.75 10.56
CA VAL A 65 7.65 13.22 10.59
C VAL A 65 6.28 13.75 10.22
N GLU A 66 6.01 14.98 10.57
CA GLU A 66 4.84 15.72 10.11
C GLU A 66 4.99 16.04 8.61
N PHE A 67 5.98 16.84 8.23
CA PHE A 67 6.15 17.30 6.85
C PHE A 67 7.19 16.45 6.08
N ASN A 68 6.84 16.03 4.88
CA ASN A 68 7.76 15.33 3.99
C ASN A 68 9.04 16.12 3.65
N SER A 69 8.98 17.46 3.63
CA SER A 69 10.12 18.34 3.40
C SER A 69 11.16 18.32 4.54
N SER A 70 10.76 17.87 5.73
CA SER A 70 11.63 17.68 6.89
C SER A 70 12.53 16.45 6.78
N LEU A 71 12.19 15.48 5.91
CA LEU A 71 12.99 14.28 5.71
C LEU A 71 14.20 14.59 4.81
N PRO A 72 15.45 14.33 5.25
CA PRO A 72 16.61 14.40 4.36
C PRO A 72 16.63 13.20 3.39
N SER A 73 17.63 13.18 2.48
CA SER A 73 17.83 12.06 1.57
C SER A 73 18.10 10.74 2.32
N LEU A 74 17.75 9.60 1.68
CA LEU A 74 17.96 8.28 2.30
C LEU A 74 19.43 7.97 2.61
N SER A 75 20.38 8.49 1.84
CA SER A 75 21.83 8.37 2.10
C SER A 75 22.24 9.05 3.40
N LYS A 76 21.58 10.15 3.77
CA LYS A 76 21.81 10.85 5.04
C LYS A 76 21.16 10.16 6.23
N ILE A 77 19.93 9.66 6.05
CA ILE A 77 19.19 8.94 7.08
C ILE A 77 19.88 7.61 7.43
N VAL A 78 20.22 6.81 6.41
CA VAL A 78 20.84 5.50 6.58
C VAL A 78 22.24 5.53 5.98
N PRO A 79 23.30 5.62 6.83
CA PRO A 79 24.66 5.54 6.33
C PRO A 79 24.95 4.14 5.82
N SER A 80 25.82 4.03 4.82
CA SER A 80 26.20 2.75 4.20
C SER A 80 26.72 1.72 5.22
N ARG A 81 27.38 2.17 6.29
CA ARG A 81 27.88 1.33 7.40
C ARG A 81 26.80 0.98 8.43
N SER A 82 25.69 0.39 7.98
CA SER A 82 24.59 -0.04 8.84
C SER A 82 24.29 -1.54 8.71
N PRO A 83 25.26 -2.45 8.88
CA PRO A 83 25.14 -3.86 8.48
C PRO A 83 24.09 -4.64 9.28
N LEU A 84 23.73 -4.16 10.47
CA LEU A 84 22.73 -4.76 11.33
C LEU A 84 21.30 -4.29 11.03
N LEU A 85 21.12 -3.23 10.24
CA LEU A 85 19.79 -2.71 9.92
C LEU A 85 19.01 -3.74 9.09
N ARG A 86 17.78 -4.04 9.54
CA ARG A 86 16.87 -5.03 8.96
C ARG A 86 15.50 -4.45 8.65
N VAL A 87 15.08 -3.42 9.38
CA VAL A 87 13.79 -2.76 9.23
C VAL A 87 14.04 -1.28 9.03
N LEU A 88 13.50 -0.73 7.94
CA LEU A 88 13.46 0.69 7.69
C LEU A 88 12.01 1.08 7.46
N ASP A 89 11.53 2.04 8.23
CA ASP A 89 10.17 2.56 8.17
C ASP A 89 10.23 4.08 8.25
N ILE A 90 10.02 4.75 7.11
CA ILE A 90 10.05 6.20 7.01
C ILE A 90 8.69 6.64 6.49
N GLN A 91 7.99 7.46 7.27
CA GLN A 91 6.66 7.95 6.94
C GLN A 91 6.58 9.46 7.17
N CYS A 92 5.72 10.14 6.41
CA CYS A 92 5.27 11.50 6.71
C CYS A 92 3.76 11.54 6.93
N GLN A 93 3.29 12.51 7.72
CA GLN A 93 1.86 12.73 7.98
C GLN A 93 1.24 13.83 7.12
N SER A 94 2.06 14.61 6.42
CA SER A 94 1.59 15.69 5.58
C SER A 94 2.54 15.85 4.40
N ASP A 95 1.94 16.01 3.22
CA ASP A 95 2.65 16.46 2.04
C ASP A 95 2.47 17.97 1.91
N ASP A 96 3.53 18.72 2.13
CA ASP A 96 3.49 20.16 2.12
C ASP A 96 3.60 20.78 0.71
N GLY A 97 3.62 19.93 -0.33
CA GLY A 97 3.63 20.37 -1.73
C GLY A 97 4.96 20.95 -2.19
N ILE A 98 5.96 21.08 -1.29
CA ILE A 98 7.23 21.69 -1.65
C ILE A 98 8.02 20.68 -2.49
N HIS A 99 8.15 21.00 -3.79
CA HIS A 99 9.13 20.35 -4.64
C HIS A 99 10.51 20.72 -4.11
N LEU A 100 11.14 19.80 -3.37
CA LEU A 100 12.57 19.86 -3.06
C LEU A 100 13.37 19.54 -4.33
N GLU A 101 13.11 20.29 -5.39
CA GLU A 101 14.07 20.48 -6.46
C GLU A 101 15.19 21.31 -5.84
N GLU A 102 16.41 20.80 -5.85
CA GLU A 102 17.61 21.63 -5.74
C GLU A 102 17.96 22.26 -4.38
N VAL A 103 17.63 21.65 -3.24
CA VAL A 103 18.61 21.77 -2.16
C VAL A 103 19.72 20.80 -2.53
N GLU A 104 20.69 21.30 -3.31
CA GLU A 104 22.02 20.71 -3.44
C GLU A 104 22.61 20.62 -2.03
N GLU A 105 22.16 19.60 -1.33
CA GLU A 105 22.69 19.22 -0.06
C GLU A 105 24.09 18.72 -0.37
N GLU A 106 25.09 19.57 -0.20
CA GLU A 106 26.51 19.22 -0.33
C GLU A 106 26.70 17.88 0.37
N ASP A 107 26.88 16.83 -0.44
CA ASP A 107 27.18 15.52 0.08
C ASP A 107 28.59 15.67 0.64
N ASP A 108 28.70 15.75 1.96
CA ASP A 108 29.89 15.32 2.68
C ASP A 108 30.04 13.82 2.40
N VAL A 109 30.50 13.51 1.18
CA VAL A 109 30.83 12.18 0.73
C VAL A 109 31.98 11.77 1.63
N ASP A 110 31.66 11.00 2.66
CA ASP A 110 32.62 10.19 3.40
C ASP A 110 33.27 9.27 2.36
N ASN A 111 34.32 9.77 1.72
CA ASN A 111 35.06 9.17 0.61
C ASN A 111 35.95 8.02 1.08
N ASP A 112 35.54 7.41 2.19
CA ASP A 112 36.28 6.47 2.97
C ASP A 112 35.98 5.10 2.37
N LYS A 113 36.84 4.70 1.43
CA LYS A 113 36.85 3.47 0.61
C LYS A 113 36.90 2.16 1.41
N GLN A 114 36.26 2.10 2.57
CA GLN A 114 36.21 0.94 3.44
C GLN A 114 35.04 0.04 3.06
N GLU A 115 35.39 -1.23 2.82
CA GLU A 115 34.62 -2.47 2.85
C GLU A 115 33.08 -2.41 2.85
N GLU A 116 32.49 -3.14 1.91
CA GLU A 116 31.07 -3.30 1.54
C GLU A 116 30.12 -3.79 2.67
N TYR A 117 30.03 -3.07 3.79
CA TYR A 117 29.13 -3.43 4.90
C TYR A 117 27.76 -2.76 4.77
N TYR A 118 27.09 -2.97 3.63
CA TYR A 118 25.77 -2.41 3.38
C TYR A 118 24.69 -2.95 4.34
N PRO A 119 23.66 -2.16 4.69
CA PRO A 119 22.48 -2.66 5.37
C PRO A 119 21.86 -3.82 4.61
N ARG A 120 21.28 -4.78 5.35
CA ARG A 120 20.61 -5.95 4.77
C ARG A 120 19.13 -5.98 5.13
N LEU A 121 18.37 -5.01 4.62
CA LEU A 121 16.96 -4.81 4.91
C LEU A 121 16.13 -6.03 4.54
N ARG A 122 15.25 -6.44 5.45
CA ARG A 122 14.21 -7.46 5.23
C ARG A 122 12.84 -6.82 5.06
N PHE A 123 12.62 -5.67 5.68
CA PHE A 123 11.41 -4.88 5.62
C PHE A 123 11.80 -3.45 5.30
N MET A 124 11.13 -2.87 4.32
CA MET A 124 11.28 -1.48 3.93
C MET A 124 9.90 -0.90 3.73
N LYS A 125 9.61 0.19 4.43
CA LYS A 125 8.41 0.98 4.28
C LYS A 125 8.84 2.43 4.09
N LEU A 126 8.44 3.02 2.98
CA LEU A 126 8.82 4.37 2.60
C LEU A 126 7.60 5.17 2.22
N ASP A 127 7.59 6.42 2.64
CA ASP A 127 6.73 7.42 2.02
C ASP A 127 7.04 7.54 0.52
N ALA A 128 6.01 7.76 -0.30
CA ALA A 128 6.09 7.82 -1.75
C ALA A 128 7.05 8.92 -2.25
N ARG A 129 7.12 10.08 -1.59
CA ARG A 129 8.10 11.14 -1.91
C ARG A 129 9.52 10.74 -1.55
N CYS A 130 9.70 10.09 -0.40
CA CYS A 130 10.99 9.54 0.00
C CYS A 130 11.47 8.49 -1.01
N PHE A 131 10.56 7.62 -1.45
CA PHE A 131 10.81 6.62 -2.48
C PHE A 131 11.16 7.27 -3.83
N LEU A 132 10.43 8.29 -4.30
CA LEU A 132 10.76 9.02 -5.53
C LEU A 132 12.16 9.63 -5.49
N ARG A 133 12.52 10.29 -4.39
CA ARG A 133 13.88 10.83 -4.20
C ARG A 133 14.94 9.74 -4.29
N SER A 134 14.65 8.55 -3.77
CA SER A 134 15.54 7.39 -3.88
C SER A 134 15.61 6.76 -5.28
N ILE A 135 14.61 7.01 -6.14
CA ILE A 135 14.68 6.66 -7.57
C ILE A 135 15.66 7.60 -8.28
N ASN A 136 15.52 8.90 -8.03
CA ASN A 136 16.30 9.94 -8.71
C ASN A 136 17.76 9.97 -8.25
N ASN A 137 17.99 9.80 -6.94
CA ASN A 137 19.32 9.72 -6.33
C ASN A 137 19.40 8.48 -5.41
N PRO A 138 19.59 7.28 -5.99
CA PRO A 138 19.61 6.05 -5.22
C PRO A 138 20.86 5.97 -4.34
N PRO A 139 20.73 5.75 -3.03
CA PRO A 139 21.90 5.48 -2.21
C PRO A 139 22.50 4.12 -2.58
N ASP A 140 23.83 4.02 -2.57
CA ASP A 140 24.56 2.80 -2.98
C ASP A 140 24.06 1.53 -2.30
N TRP A 141 23.64 1.62 -1.04
CA TRP A 141 23.15 0.46 -0.32
C TRP A 141 21.79 -0.04 -0.82
N LEU A 142 20.94 0.83 -1.39
CA LEU A 142 19.56 0.47 -1.77
C LEU A 142 19.56 -0.54 -2.92
N ILE A 143 20.45 -0.38 -3.90
CA ILE A 143 20.59 -1.33 -5.01
C ILE A 143 21.11 -2.72 -4.56
N HIS A 144 21.66 -2.84 -3.35
CA HIS A 144 22.21 -4.09 -2.80
C HIS A 144 21.23 -4.86 -1.90
N GLN A 145 19.91 -4.58 -1.97
CA GLN A 145 18.89 -5.16 -1.09
C GLN A 145 18.35 -6.54 -1.52
N ARG A 146 19.23 -7.50 -1.86
CA ARG A 146 18.89 -8.86 -2.31
C ARG A 146 18.15 -9.74 -1.30
N GLN A 147 18.01 -9.29 -0.05
CA GLN A 147 17.32 -10.01 1.03
C GLN A 147 16.00 -9.36 1.43
N LEU A 148 15.59 -8.28 0.75
CA LEU A 148 14.35 -7.58 1.04
C LEU A 148 13.16 -8.51 0.79
N ARG A 149 12.34 -8.73 1.82
CA ARG A 149 11.19 -9.65 1.78
C ARG A 149 9.87 -8.91 1.71
N HIS A 150 9.81 -7.70 2.24
CA HIS A 150 8.61 -6.87 2.25
C HIS A 150 8.98 -5.44 1.87
N ALA A 151 8.23 -4.88 0.92
CA ALA A 151 8.31 -3.50 0.52
C ALA A 151 6.91 -2.88 0.62
N GLU A 152 6.83 -1.73 1.28
CA GLU A 152 5.63 -0.90 1.35
C GLU A 152 5.95 0.52 0.87
N ILE A 153 5.15 1.03 -0.05
CA ILE A 153 5.22 2.41 -0.52
C ILE A 153 3.85 3.03 -0.27
N SER A 154 3.82 4.12 0.46
CA SER A 154 2.58 4.79 0.85
C SER A 154 2.70 6.30 0.67
N THR A 155 1.67 6.98 0.18
CA THR A 155 1.61 8.46 0.23
C THR A 155 0.62 8.89 1.30
N PHE A 156 0.90 9.99 1.99
CA PHE A 156 -0.11 10.63 2.83
C PHE A 156 -0.88 11.70 2.05
N ALA A 157 -2.15 11.42 1.71
CA ALA A 157 -3.27 12.33 1.40
C ALA A 157 -3.11 13.44 0.34
N SER A 158 -1.97 13.55 -0.35
CA SER A 158 -1.73 14.59 -1.35
C SER A 158 -2.31 14.23 -2.71
N GLN A 159 -3.28 15.01 -3.19
CA GLN A 159 -3.85 14.84 -4.53
C GLN A 159 -2.93 15.36 -5.65
N SER A 160 -1.89 16.11 -5.31
CA SER A 160 -0.99 16.74 -6.29
C SER A 160 0.24 15.89 -6.61
N PHE A 161 0.61 14.95 -5.73
CA PHE A 161 1.79 14.14 -5.91
C PHE A 161 1.49 12.85 -6.66
N ARG A 162 2.22 12.64 -7.76
CA ARG A 162 2.05 11.47 -8.63
C ARG A 162 3.37 10.74 -8.78
N LEU A 163 3.33 9.42 -8.62
CA LEU A 163 4.48 8.57 -8.88
C LEU A 163 4.43 8.03 -10.32
N PRO A 164 5.53 8.12 -11.09
CA PRO A 164 5.63 7.43 -12.36
C PRO A 164 5.55 5.92 -12.12
N LEU A 165 4.53 5.26 -12.69
CA LEU A 165 4.28 3.84 -12.48
C LEU A 165 5.47 2.97 -12.90
N GLU A 166 6.00 3.25 -14.09
CA GLU A 166 7.09 2.47 -14.67
C GLU A 166 8.38 2.59 -13.85
N ASP A 167 8.77 3.81 -13.46
CA ASP A 167 9.95 4.02 -12.62
C ASP A 167 9.79 3.37 -11.25
N THR A 168 8.56 3.42 -10.70
CA THR A 168 8.22 2.78 -9.42
C THR A 168 8.40 1.27 -9.50
N VAL A 169 7.72 0.62 -10.46
CA VAL A 169 7.75 -0.84 -10.61
C VAL A 169 9.13 -1.33 -11.04
N SER A 170 9.78 -0.65 -11.98
CA SER A 170 11.13 -1.01 -12.46
C SER A 170 12.15 -0.91 -11.34
N THR A 171 12.05 0.12 -10.48
CA THR A 171 12.90 0.27 -9.31
C THR A 171 12.65 -0.87 -8.34
N ILE A 172 11.42 -1.14 -7.91
CA ILE A 172 11.13 -2.26 -6.99
C ILE A 172 11.67 -3.58 -7.55
N ASN A 173 11.42 -3.85 -8.84
CA ASN A 173 11.91 -5.05 -9.53
C ASN A 173 13.45 -5.14 -9.52
N ARG A 174 14.16 -4.01 -9.73
CA ARG A 174 15.62 -3.92 -9.67
C ARG A 174 16.16 -4.13 -8.26
N LEU A 175 15.49 -3.56 -7.24
CA LEU A 175 15.93 -3.64 -5.85
C LEU A 175 15.89 -5.07 -5.29
N CYS A 176 14.90 -5.86 -5.69
CA CYS A 176 14.63 -7.15 -5.03
C CYS A 176 14.06 -8.23 -5.97
N PRO A 177 14.73 -8.54 -7.09
CA PRO A 177 14.16 -9.39 -8.16
C PRO A 177 13.85 -10.83 -7.72
N THR A 178 14.50 -11.32 -6.64
CA THR A 178 14.39 -12.73 -6.23
C THR A 178 14.01 -12.93 -4.78
N SER A 179 13.85 -11.88 -3.97
CA SER A 179 13.62 -12.01 -2.53
C SER A 179 12.28 -11.49 -2.05
N LEU A 180 11.64 -10.61 -2.82
CA LEU A 180 10.39 -9.96 -2.41
C LEU A 180 9.27 -11.00 -2.30
N LEU A 181 8.69 -11.12 -1.10
CA LEU A 181 7.57 -12.00 -0.81
C LEU A 181 6.25 -11.24 -0.69
N SER A 182 6.33 -9.94 -0.42
CA SER A 182 5.19 -9.09 -0.10
C SER A 182 5.41 -7.69 -0.64
N LEU A 183 4.43 -7.17 -1.37
CA LEU A 183 4.40 -5.80 -1.87
C LEU A 183 3.11 -5.12 -1.40
N CYS A 184 3.24 -3.92 -0.84
CA CYS A 184 2.13 -3.08 -0.40
C CYS A 184 2.24 -1.71 -1.07
N LEU A 185 1.15 -1.25 -1.70
CA LEU A 185 1.05 0.06 -2.34
C LEU A 185 -0.19 0.76 -1.79
N SER A 186 -0.01 1.97 -1.25
CA SER A 186 -1.07 2.69 -0.56
C SER A 186 -1.16 4.16 -1.00
N ARG A 187 -2.35 4.62 -1.41
CA ARG A 187 -2.61 6.01 -1.81
C ARG A 187 -1.59 6.57 -2.82
N VAL A 188 -1.18 5.76 -3.80
CA VAL A 188 -0.25 6.22 -4.84
C VAL A 188 -1.05 6.61 -6.07
N ASP A 189 -1.00 7.88 -6.43
CA ASP A 189 -1.62 8.38 -7.65
C ASP A 189 -0.67 8.23 -8.84
N LEU A 190 -1.23 7.89 -10.00
CA LEU A 190 -0.48 7.87 -11.25
C LEU A 190 -0.44 9.24 -11.88
N ASP A 191 0.67 9.51 -12.55
CA ASP A 191 0.70 10.53 -13.57
C ASP A 191 -0.02 10.02 -14.84
N PRO A 192 -1.19 10.58 -15.21
CA PRO A 192 -1.92 10.22 -16.42
C PRO A 192 -1.16 10.60 -17.70
N ASP A 193 -0.12 11.44 -17.60
CA ASP A 193 0.83 11.68 -18.70
C ASP A 193 1.76 10.49 -18.94
N PHE A 194 1.55 9.37 -18.23
CA PHE A 194 1.86 8.03 -18.72
C PHE A 194 1.03 7.76 -19.99
N HIS A 195 1.43 8.40 -21.08
CA HIS A 195 0.87 8.20 -22.40
C HIS A 195 0.90 6.70 -22.70
N ILE A 196 -0.31 6.14 -22.84
CA ILE A 196 -0.64 4.81 -23.33
C ILE A 196 0.18 4.40 -24.59
N GLN A 197 0.82 5.35 -25.28
CA GLN A 197 1.81 5.10 -26.33
C GLN A 197 3.04 4.28 -25.86
N SER A 198 3.37 4.25 -24.57
CA SER A 198 4.43 3.37 -24.03
C SER A 198 3.94 1.95 -23.74
N ILE A 199 2.64 1.73 -23.49
CA ILE A 199 2.07 0.40 -23.25
C ILE A 199 2.16 -0.45 -24.53
N ASP A 200 2.04 0.16 -25.70
CA ASP A 200 2.29 -0.54 -26.98
C ASP A 200 3.78 -0.90 -27.21
N ARG A 201 4.70 -0.33 -26.42
CA ARG A 201 6.15 -0.57 -26.53
C ARG A 201 6.71 -1.47 -25.44
N VAL A 202 6.03 -1.57 -24.31
CA VAL A 202 6.41 -2.45 -23.20
C VAL A 202 5.69 -3.78 -23.43
N PRO A 203 6.37 -4.85 -23.88
CA PRO A 203 5.72 -6.14 -24.04
C PRO A 203 5.05 -6.53 -22.71
N GLY A 204 3.81 -7.02 -22.78
CA GLY A 204 3.04 -7.40 -21.60
C GLY A 204 3.89 -8.23 -20.63
N SER A 205 3.76 -7.98 -19.32
CA SER A 205 4.57 -8.57 -18.26
C SER A 205 6.09 -8.28 -18.28
N SER A 206 6.48 -7.02 -18.53
CA SER A 206 7.90 -6.63 -18.52
C SER A 206 8.57 -6.74 -17.14
N TYR A 207 7.79 -6.73 -16.06
CA TYR A 207 8.32 -6.84 -14.70
C TYR A 207 7.90 -8.15 -14.03
N MET A 208 8.86 -9.00 -13.66
CA MET A 208 8.61 -10.33 -13.13
C MET A 208 8.79 -10.42 -11.61
N PHE A 209 7.68 -10.45 -10.89
CA PHE A 209 7.64 -10.61 -9.42
C PHE A 209 7.41 -12.06 -9.03
N ASN A 210 8.29 -12.95 -9.49
CA ASN A 210 8.11 -14.40 -9.38
C ASN A 210 8.03 -14.94 -7.94
N ARG A 211 8.48 -14.19 -6.92
CA ARG A 211 8.44 -14.64 -5.52
C ARG A 211 7.38 -13.96 -4.67
N VAL A 212 6.72 -12.92 -5.19
CA VAL A 212 5.70 -12.19 -4.45
C VAL A 212 4.49 -13.09 -4.27
N LYS A 213 4.19 -13.39 -3.00
CA LYS A 213 3.04 -14.21 -2.59
C LYS A 213 1.87 -13.36 -2.10
N ARG A 214 2.17 -12.14 -1.65
CA ARG A 214 1.20 -11.22 -1.05
C ARG A 214 1.28 -9.87 -1.75
N LEU A 215 0.16 -9.42 -2.29
CA LEU A 215 0.00 -8.10 -2.88
C LEU A 215 -1.11 -7.38 -2.13
N HIS A 216 -0.83 -6.16 -1.69
CA HIS A 216 -1.77 -5.33 -0.95
C HIS A 216 -1.90 -3.98 -1.66
N PHE A 217 -3.12 -3.62 -2.03
CA PHE A 217 -3.49 -2.29 -2.49
C PHE A 217 -4.39 -1.64 -1.43
N CYS A 218 -4.07 -0.41 -1.04
CA CYS A 218 -4.81 0.33 -0.03
C CYS A 218 -5.17 1.73 -0.55
N GLU A 219 -6.46 2.05 -0.60
CA GLU A 219 -6.97 3.36 -1.04
C GLU A 219 -6.43 3.72 -2.43
N MET A 220 -6.58 2.79 -3.38
CA MET A 220 -6.06 2.89 -4.75
C MET A 220 -7.20 2.97 -5.75
N GLU A 221 -7.06 3.81 -6.77
CA GLU A 221 -8.02 3.84 -7.87
C GLU A 221 -8.00 2.52 -8.68
N PRO A 222 -9.16 2.09 -9.22
CA PRO A 222 -9.27 0.87 -10.02
C PRO A 222 -8.28 0.79 -11.18
N ASP A 223 -8.09 1.91 -11.88
CA ASP A 223 -7.24 1.97 -13.05
C ASP A 223 -5.77 1.79 -12.66
N PHE A 224 -5.33 2.30 -11.50
CA PHE A 224 -3.99 2.01 -10.96
C PHE A 224 -3.80 0.51 -10.74
N VAL A 225 -4.73 -0.12 -10.00
CA VAL A 225 -4.64 -1.55 -9.65
C VAL A 225 -4.54 -2.39 -10.92
N GLU A 226 -5.36 -2.06 -11.92
CA GLU A 226 -5.37 -2.76 -13.18
C GLU A 226 -4.11 -2.54 -14.01
N ASN A 227 -3.56 -1.32 -14.05
CA ASN A 227 -2.33 -0.99 -14.78
C ASN A 227 -1.12 -1.70 -14.18
N VAL A 228 -1.00 -1.76 -12.85
CA VAL A 228 0.05 -2.55 -12.18
C VAL A 228 -0.02 -4.00 -12.61
N LEU A 229 -1.23 -4.58 -12.64
CA LEU A 229 -1.42 -5.99 -13.02
C LEU A 229 -1.24 -6.25 -14.52
N ASP A 230 -1.31 -5.23 -15.39
CA ASP A 230 -0.99 -5.36 -16.82
C ASP A 230 0.52 -5.43 -17.08
N ILE A 231 1.29 -4.60 -16.36
CA ILE A 231 2.74 -4.49 -16.59
C ILE A 231 3.57 -5.46 -15.73
N CYS A 232 3.00 -5.94 -14.62
CA CYS A 232 3.66 -6.86 -13.68
C CYS A 232 3.12 -8.28 -13.81
N ASN A 233 4.01 -9.27 -13.78
CA ASN A 233 3.66 -10.67 -13.65
C ASN A 233 3.96 -11.19 -12.24
N PHE A 234 2.91 -11.70 -11.57
CA PHE A 234 3.00 -12.27 -10.23
C PHE A 234 2.74 -13.79 -10.25
N ALA A 235 3.71 -14.57 -10.77
CA ALA A 235 3.57 -16.01 -10.98
C ALA A 235 3.26 -16.87 -9.75
N ASN A 236 3.50 -16.35 -8.53
CA ASN A 236 3.27 -17.06 -7.28
C ASN A 236 2.37 -16.28 -6.31
N LEU A 237 1.54 -15.36 -6.82
CA LEU A 237 0.62 -14.60 -5.97
C LEU A 237 -0.45 -15.53 -5.40
N THR A 238 -0.47 -15.68 -4.08
CA THR A 238 -1.47 -16.50 -3.37
C THR A 238 -2.48 -15.64 -2.63
N THR A 239 -2.11 -14.42 -2.24
CA THR A 239 -2.93 -13.53 -1.42
C THR A 239 -3.01 -12.15 -2.06
N LEU A 240 -4.23 -11.70 -2.35
CA LEU A 240 -4.53 -10.33 -2.76
C LEU A 240 -5.34 -9.66 -1.65
N THR A 241 -4.85 -8.52 -1.17
CA THR A 241 -5.58 -7.68 -0.23
C THR A 241 -5.94 -6.38 -0.94
N LEU A 242 -7.22 -6.04 -0.90
CA LEU A 242 -7.75 -4.79 -1.39
C LEU A 242 -8.37 -4.09 -0.18
N ARG A 243 -7.86 -2.93 0.17
CA ARG A 243 -8.38 -2.10 1.25
C ARG A 243 -8.90 -0.81 0.63
N ASP A 244 -10.18 -0.51 0.81
CA ASP A 244 -10.83 0.69 0.27
C ASP A 244 -10.47 0.95 -1.22
N CYS A 245 -10.62 -0.08 -2.05
CA CYS A 245 -10.37 0.00 -3.50
C CYS A 245 -11.70 -0.17 -4.27
N PRO A 246 -12.63 0.80 -4.19
CA PRO A 246 -13.96 0.69 -4.80
C PRO A 246 -13.86 0.63 -6.33
N GLY A 247 -14.81 -0.04 -7.00
CA GLY A 247 -14.87 -0.07 -8.47
C GLY A 247 -13.91 -1.03 -9.20
N VAL A 248 -13.02 -1.74 -8.48
CA VAL A 248 -12.11 -2.74 -9.09
C VAL A 248 -12.90 -3.85 -9.78
N LYS A 249 -12.59 -4.09 -11.06
CA LYS A 249 -13.34 -5.02 -11.91
C LYS A 249 -12.81 -6.46 -11.84
N PRO A 250 -13.63 -7.47 -12.14
CA PRO A 250 -13.23 -8.89 -12.11
C PRO A 250 -12.06 -9.26 -13.03
N ARG A 251 -11.79 -8.45 -14.06
CA ARG A 251 -10.71 -8.65 -15.02
C ARG A 251 -9.32 -8.67 -14.40
N ILE A 252 -9.14 -8.16 -13.18
CA ILE A 252 -7.86 -8.28 -12.47
C ILE A 252 -7.42 -9.76 -12.31
N PHE A 253 -8.37 -10.68 -12.12
CA PHE A 253 -8.06 -12.09 -11.89
C PHE A 253 -7.61 -12.82 -13.17
N THR A 254 -7.92 -12.28 -14.35
CA THR A 254 -7.42 -12.83 -15.62
C THR A 254 -6.03 -12.30 -15.98
N LYS A 255 -5.61 -11.19 -15.36
CA LYS A 255 -4.27 -10.59 -15.53
C LYS A 255 -3.24 -11.27 -14.63
N ILE A 256 -3.67 -11.80 -13.49
CA ILE A 256 -2.81 -12.54 -12.55
C ILE A 256 -2.60 -13.96 -13.10
N SER A 257 -1.34 -14.33 -13.32
CA SER A 257 -0.95 -15.64 -13.87
C SER A 257 -1.17 -16.81 -12.91
N SER A 258 -1.24 -16.54 -11.60
CA SER A 258 -1.50 -17.52 -10.55
C SER A 258 -2.95 -17.48 -10.05
N ILE A 259 -3.38 -18.56 -9.40
CA ILE A 259 -4.67 -18.58 -8.70
C ILE A 259 -4.51 -17.87 -7.36
N VAL A 260 -5.17 -16.70 -7.23
CA VAL A 260 -5.30 -15.99 -5.96
C VAL A 260 -6.15 -16.83 -5.00
N THR A 261 -5.49 -17.55 -4.10
CA THR A 261 -6.12 -18.48 -3.15
C THR A 261 -6.87 -17.74 -2.04
N THR A 262 -6.31 -16.63 -1.58
CA THR A 262 -6.87 -15.79 -0.52
C THR A 262 -7.16 -14.39 -1.06
N LEU A 263 -8.40 -13.96 -0.94
CA LEU A 263 -8.83 -12.59 -1.23
C LEU A 263 -9.28 -11.93 0.07
N ASN A 264 -8.61 -10.84 0.44
CA ASN A 264 -8.98 -10.03 1.59
C ASN A 264 -9.57 -8.71 1.08
N LEU A 265 -10.80 -8.40 1.50
CA LEU A 265 -11.49 -7.15 1.20
C LEU A 265 -11.70 -6.40 2.51
N GLU A 266 -11.00 -5.30 2.67
CA GLU A 266 -11.01 -4.49 3.89
C GLU A 266 -11.62 -3.11 3.60
N GLU A 267 -12.44 -2.59 4.51
CA GLU A 267 -12.86 -1.18 4.50
C GLU A 267 -13.55 -0.69 3.21
N PHE A 268 -14.05 -1.59 2.35
CA PHE A 268 -14.68 -1.29 1.06
C PHE A 268 -15.94 -0.40 1.12
N SER A 269 -16.50 -0.19 2.31
CA SER A 269 -17.79 0.48 2.50
C SER A 269 -17.68 1.84 3.19
N LYS A 270 -16.47 2.40 3.35
CA LYS A 270 -16.30 3.74 3.94
C LYS A 270 -16.77 4.80 2.95
N ILE A 271 -18.08 4.99 2.87
CA ILE A 271 -18.65 6.12 2.16
C ILE A 271 -18.39 7.33 3.04
N LYS A 272 -17.46 8.19 2.62
CA LYS A 272 -17.17 9.47 3.26
C LYS A 272 -18.44 10.32 3.23
N ASP A 273 -19.13 10.39 4.37
CA ASP A 273 -20.18 11.35 4.73
C ASP A 273 -21.39 11.52 3.79
N SER A 274 -21.71 10.52 2.96
CA SER A 274 -22.98 10.51 2.25
C SER A 274 -24.12 10.25 3.24
N LYS A 275 -25.04 11.19 3.39
CA LYS A 275 -26.31 10.99 4.12
C LYS A 275 -27.33 10.15 3.32
N ASP A 276 -26.98 9.72 2.12
CA ASP A 276 -27.89 9.02 1.22
C ASP A 276 -27.82 7.49 1.42
N PRO A 277 -28.89 6.83 1.91
CA PRO A 277 -28.96 5.37 2.04
C PRO A 277 -28.76 4.62 0.70
N GLU A 278 -29.07 5.21 -0.46
CA GLU A 278 -28.82 4.58 -1.76
C GLU A 278 -27.32 4.51 -2.10
N ALA A 279 -26.52 5.44 -1.57
CA ALA A 279 -25.07 5.42 -1.74
C ALA A 279 -24.44 4.16 -1.11
N HIS A 280 -25.06 3.59 -0.06
CA HIS A 280 -24.60 2.37 0.63
C HIS A 280 -24.81 1.07 -0.16
N ALA A 281 -25.66 1.07 -1.19
CA ALA A 281 -25.86 -0.12 -2.04
C ALA A 281 -24.74 -0.32 -3.07
N LEU A 282 -24.07 0.76 -3.49
CA LEU A 282 -23.02 0.76 -4.51
C LEU A 282 -21.79 -0.08 -4.10
N PRO A 283 -21.25 0.03 -2.86
CA PRO A 283 -20.09 -0.77 -2.44
C PRO A 283 -20.33 -2.28 -2.47
N HIS A 284 -21.52 -2.75 -2.08
CA HIS A 284 -21.83 -4.19 -2.08
C HIS A 284 -21.96 -4.74 -3.49
N ALA A 285 -22.58 -3.98 -4.39
CA ALA A 285 -22.67 -4.35 -5.81
C ALA A 285 -21.27 -4.48 -6.43
N ASP A 286 -20.34 -3.60 -6.07
CA ASP A 286 -18.94 -3.67 -6.50
C ASP A 286 -18.21 -4.90 -5.96
N ILE A 287 -18.38 -5.22 -4.68
CA ILE A 287 -17.80 -6.45 -4.10
C ILE A 287 -18.37 -7.69 -4.81
N ILE A 288 -19.69 -7.78 -4.96
CA ILE A 288 -20.35 -8.91 -5.64
C ILE A 288 -19.84 -9.03 -7.08
N ARG A 289 -19.73 -7.90 -7.79
CA ARG A 289 -19.17 -7.85 -9.14
C ARG A 289 -17.75 -8.39 -9.13
N LEU A 290 -16.85 -7.87 -8.31
CA LEU A 290 -15.45 -8.32 -8.19
C LEU A 290 -15.37 -9.83 -7.93
N LEU A 291 -16.12 -10.32 -6.94
CA LEU A 291 -16.17 -11.74 -6.56
C LEU A 291 -16.61 -12.67 -7.71
N SER A 292 -17.34 -12.17 -8.71
CA SER A 292 -17.77 -12.97 -9.86
C SER A 292 -16.60 -13.48 -10.72
N GLY A 293 -15.44 -12.82 -10.69
CA GLY A 293 -14.23 -13.27 -11.37
C GLY A 293 -13.29 -14.11 -10.49
N TRP A 294 -13.47 -14.09 -9.18
CA TRP A 294 -12.57 -14.76 -8.24
C TRP A 294 -12.85 -16.27 -8.15
N ARG A 295 -11.79 -17.06 -8.04
CA ARG A 295 -11.83 -18.54 -8.05
C ARG A 295 -11.00 -19.19 -6.92
N GLY A 296 -10.59 -18.41 -5.92
CA GLY A 296 -9.84 -18.90 -4.76
C GLY A 296 -10.71 -19.61 -3.72
N SER A 297 -10.09 -19.92 -2.57
CA SER A 297 -10.69 -20.73 -1.51
C SER A 297 -10.98 -19.97 -0.22
N ILE A 298 -10.27 -18.87 0.07
CA ILE A 298 -10.40 -18.12 1.32
C ILE A 298 -10.80 -16.69 1.02
N LEU A 299 -12.02 -16.32 1.43
CA LEU A 299 -12.52 -14.95 1.35
C LEU A 299 -12.50 -14.35 2.75
N SER A 300 -11.81 -13.23 2.93
CA SER A 300 -11.86 -12.43 4.16
C SER A 300 -12.55 -11.10 3.88
N LEU A 301 -13.55 -10.77 4.70
CA LEU A 301 -14.26 -9.49 4.66
C LEU A 301 -14.06 -8.78 6.00
N SER A 302 -13.67 -7.51 5.98
CA SER A 302 -13.47 -6.76 7.23
C SER A 302 -13.84 -5.29 7.19
N ALA A 303 -14.13 -4.75 8.39
CA ALA A 303 -14.22 -3.31 8.69
C ALA A 303 -15.23 -2.55 7.80
N SER A 304 -16.48 -3.00 7.82
CA SER A 304 -17.61 -2.33 7.16
C SER A 304 -18.58 -1.82 8.22
N ASP A 305 -18.98 -0.56 8.13
CA ASP A 305 -20.04 0.02 8.96
C ASP A 305 -21.43 -0.54 8.58
N SER A 306 -21.53 -1.23 7.44
CA SER A 306 -22.75 -1.82 6.89
C SER A 306 -22.79 -3.35 7.04
N SER A 307 -24.00 -3.91 7.18
CA SER A 307 -24.22 -5.36 7.16
C SER A 307 -23.87 -5.95 5.78
N PHE A 308 -23.22 -7.11 5.74
CA PHE A 308 -22.90 -7.81 4.49
C PHE A 308 -24.02 -8.71 3.94
N ASP A 309 -25.24 -8.58 4.45
CA ASP A 309 -26.38 -9.45 4.11
C ASP A 309 -26.64 -9.60 2.59
N SER A 310 -26.42 -8.55 1.81
CA SER A 310 -26.52 -8.56 0.35
C SER A 310 -25.47 -9.49 -0.29
N ILE A 311 -24.23 -9.45 0.20
CA ILE A 311 -23.11 -10.27 -0.26
C ILE A 311 -23.38 -11.74 0.09
N PHE A 312 -23.85 -12.02 1.31
CA PHE A 312 -24.22 -13.38 1.70
C PHE A 312 -25.39 -13.93 0.88
N SER A 313 -26.38 -13.08 0.59
CA SER A 313 -27.50 -13.45 -0.29
C SER A 313 -26.99 -13.79 -1.69
N ALA A 314 -26.07 -12.99 -2.25
CA ALA A 314 -25.43 -13.27 -3.53
C ALA A 314 -24.57 -14.55 -3.52
N LEU A 315 -23.87 -14.84 -2.42
CA LEU A 315 -23.11 -16.09 -2.23
C LEU A 315 -24.03 -17.33 -2.13
N ALA A 316 -25.29 -17.14 -1.75
CA ALA A 316 -26.32 -18.17 -1.69
C ALA A 316 -27.05 -18.36 -3.04
N GLU A 317 -27.02 -17.38 -3.93
CA GLU A 317 -27.81 -17.39 -5.15
C GLU A 317 -27.07 -18.01 -6.34
N ARG A 318 -27.83 -18.65 -7.23
CA ARG A 318 -27.33 -19.03 -8.55
C ARG A 318 -27.26 -17.76 -9.37
N SER A 319 -26.08 -17.46 -9.90
CA SER A 319 -25.87 -16.35 -10.81
C SER A 319 -26.76 -16.52 -12.05
N SER A 320 -27.86 -15.78 -12.09
CA SER A 320 -28.88 -15.85 -13.14
C SER A 320 -28.39 -15.33 -14.50
N GLY A 321 -27.25 -14.62 -14.51
CA GLY A 321 -26.69 -13.98 -15.70
C GLY A 321 -25.76 -14.85 -16.54
N TRP A 322 -25.25 -15.97 -16.01
CA TRP A 322 -24.34 -16.82 -16.77
C TRP A 322 -25.18 -17.83 -17.55
N ARG A 323 -25.37 -17.58 -18.85
CA ARG A 323 -26.04 -18.47 -19.83
C ARG A 323 -25.30 -19.80 -20.04
N SER A 324 -24.77 -20.42 -18.99
CA SER A 324 -24.34 -21.81 -19.02
C SER A 324 -25.59 -22.66 -19.12
N ARG A 325 -25.86 -23.21 -20.30
CA ARG A 325 -26.92 -24.19 -20.55
C ARG A 325 -26.72 -25.51 -19.78
N VAL A 326 -25.60 -25.65 -19.05
CA VAL A 326 -25.29 -26.80 -18.22
C VAL A 326 -25.48 -26.42 -16.75
N PRO A 327 -26.48 -26.99 -16.04
CA PRO A 327 -26.60 -26.85 -14.60
C PRO A 327 -25.41 -27.52 -13.92
N GLY A 328 -24.55 -26.71 -13.30
CA GLY A 328 -23.36 -27.16 -12.59
C GLY A 328 -22.96 -26.20 -11.46
N PRO A 329 -22.01 -26.63 -10.59
CA PRO A 329 -21.53 -25.83 -9.46
C PRO A 329 -20.92 -24.48 -9.88
N SER A 330 -20.54 -24.33 -11.15
CA SER A 330 -20.05 -23.07 -11.76
C SER A 330 -21.07 -21.93 -11.78
N SER A 331 -22.34 -22.18 -11.41
CA SER A 331 -23.38 -21.17 -11.34
C SER A 331 -23.34 -20.31 -10.06
N LEU A 332 -22.60 -20.72 -9.02
CA LEU A 332 -22.52 -19.98 -7.75
C LEU A 332 -21.40 -18.93 -7.76
N LEU A 333 -21.61 -17.84 -7.02
CA LEU A 333 -20.56 -16.88 -6.72
C LEU A 333 -19.48 -17.56 -5.85
N CYS A 334 -18.21 -17.33 -6.20
CA CYS A 334 -17.04 -17.94 -5.54
C CYS A 334 -17.19 -19.47 -5.40
N PRO A 335 -17.28 -20.24 -6.50
CA PRO A 335 -17.64 -21.67 -6.45
C PRO A 335 -16.63 -22.52 -5.67
N ASN A 336 -15.37 -22.09 -5.58
CA ASN A 336 -14.29 -22.79 -4.88
C ASN A 336 -14.07 -22.31 -3.44
N MET A 337 -14.86 -21.36 -2.94
CA MET A 337 -14.69 -20.83 -1.58
C MET A 337 -15.00 -21.90 -0.55
N GLN A 338 -14.00 -22.20 0.29
CA GLN A 338 -14.02 -23.15 1.40
C GLN A 338 -14.09 -22.44 2.76
N SER A 339 -13.54 -21.23 2.86
CA SER A 339 -13.51 -20.45 4.10
C SER A 339 -13.95 -19.03 3.85
N LEU A 340 -14.88 -18.57 4.70
CA LEU A 340 -15.33 -17.18 4.77
C LEU A 340 -14.98 -16.65 6.15
N LEU A 341 -14.10 -15.65 6.19
CA LEU A 341 -13.64 -14.98 7.41
C LEU A 341 -14.28 -13.60 7.48
N ILE A 342 -14.82 -13.25 8.64
CA ILE A 342 -15.49 -11.97 8.85
C ILE A 342 -14.99 -11.39 10.15
N SER A 343 -14.55 -10.13 10.09
CA SER A 343 -13.97 -9.46 11.24
C SER A 343 -14.34 -7.98 11.25
N ALA A 344 -14.55 -7.40 12.43
CA ALA A 344 -14.87 -5.98 12.59
C ALA A 344 -16.07 -5.50 11.76
N CYS A 345 -17.15 -6.28 11.69
CA CYS A 345 -18.38 -5.92 10.98
C CYS A 345 -19.61 -6.18 11.86
N PRO A 346 -20.74 -5.49 11.63
CA PRO A 346 -22.03 -5.88 12.19
C PRO A 346 -22.32 -7.35 11.89
N PRO A 347 -22.88 -8.11 12.86
CA PRO A 347 -23.20 -9.50 12.63
C PRO A 347 -24.24 -9.62 11.50
N PRO A 348 -24.04 -10.50 10.52
CA PRO A 348 -25.04 -10.73 9.48
C PRO A 348 -26.29 -11.38 10.06
N SER A 349 -27.40 -11.27 9.33
CA SER A 349 -28.62 -11.98 9.67
C SER A 349 -28.41 -13.49 9.68
N PHE A 350 -28.78 -14.13 10.79
CA PHE A 350 -28.65 -15.58 10.97
C PHE A 350 -29.36 -16.36 9.84
N ASP A 351 -30.54 -15.92 9.42
CA ASP A 351 -31.32 -16.59 8.37
C ASP A 351 -30.61 -16.54 7.01
N ILE A 352 -29.92 -15.44 6.73
CA ILE A 352 -29.17 -15.26 5.47
C ILE A 352 -27.92 -16.14 5.47
N VAL A 353 -27.17 -16.17 6.58
CA VAL A 353 -26.01 -17.06 6.73
C VAL A 353 -26.44 -18.53 6.62
N LYS A 354 -27.50 -18.92 7.32
CA LYS A 354 -28.05 -20.28 7.25
C LYS A 354 -28.41 -20.68 5.83
N ARG A 355 -29.16 -19.81 5.11
CA ARG A 355 -29.54 -20.04 3.72
C ARG A 355 -28.34 -20.18 2.79
N MET A 356 -27.31 -19.36 2.99
CA MET A 356 -26.05 -19.43 2.25
C MET A 356 -25.36 -20.79 2.47
N VAL A 357 -25.21 -21.21 3.72
CA VAL A 357 -24.58 -22.50 4.07
C VAL A 357 -25.37 -23.68 3.50
N GLU A 358 -26.69 -23.72 3.71
CA GLU A 358 -27.55 -24.80 3.22
C GLU A 358 -27.47 -24.95 1.70
N LYS A 359 -27.61 -23.85 0.95
CA LYS A 359 -27.54 -23.90 -0.52
C LYS A 359 -26.17 -24.31 -1.03
N ARG A 360 -25.09 -23.84 -0.40
CA ARG A 360 -23.73 -24.23 -0.79
C ARG A 360 -23.46 -25.71 -0.47
N ASN A 361 -23.88 -26.23 0.68
CA ASN A 361 -23.71 -27.64 1.05
C ASN A 361 -24.44 -28.59 0.11
N VAL A 362 -25.58 -28.17 -0.47
CA VAL A 362 -26.30 -28.96 -1.48
C VAL A 362 -25.58 -28.95 -2.83
N THR A 363 -24.85 -27.88 -3.15
CA THR A 363 -24.32 -27.64 -4.50
C THR A 363 -22.83 -27.91 -4.64
N ILE A 364 -22.07 -27.79 -3.56
CA ILE A 364 -20.61 -27.87 -3.51
C ILE A 364 -20.22 -29.05 -2.62
N GLN A 365 -19.42 -29.96 -3.17
CA GLN A 365 -18.77 -31.01 -2.40
C GLN A 365 -17.48 -30.46 -1.82
N TYR A 366 -17.45 -30.23 -0.51
CA TYR A 366 -16.23 -29.89 0.21
C TYR A 366 -15.45 -31.20 0.44
N TYR A 367 -14.20 -31.23 -0.02
CA TYR A 367 -13.27 -32.35 0.13
C TYR A 367 -12.23 -32.08 1.21
#